data_AF-A0A849S770-F1
#
_entry.id   AF-A0A849S770-F1
#
_cell.length_a   1.000
_cell.length_b   1.000
_cell.length_c   1.000
_cell.angle_alpha   90.00
_cell.angle_beta   90.00
_cell.angle_gamma   90.00
#
_symmetry.space_group_name_H-M   'P 1'
#
loop_
_entity.id
_entity.type
_entity.pdbx_description
1 polymer ?
#
loop_
_entity_poly.entity_id
_entity_poly.type
_entity_poly.pdbx_seq_one_letter_code
_entity_poly.pdbx_strand_id
1 'polypeptide(L)'
;MNKPLDDQYFSLNVAATLTVQQQAEIAALKAMPDEAIDYSDIPPLTEEFWQNAVRNPFYKPSKTTTTVRVDTDVLLWLKSKGKGYQNQMNAILRAEMLKEFEQLHH
;
A
#
# COMPACT_ATOMS: atom_id res chain seq x y z
N MET A 1 38.47 -7.11 -16.92
CA MET A 1 37.53 -6.24 -17.65
C MET A 1 36.23 -6.18 -16.85
N ASN A 2 36.16 -5.38 -15.79
CA ASN A 2 34.94 -5.16 -15.00
C ASN A 2 34.66 -3.65 -15.04
N LYS A 3 33.55 -3.26 -15.67
CA LYS A 3 33.08 -1.88 -15.71
C LYS A 3 32.45 -1.55 -14.35
N PRO A 4 32.83 -0.45 -13.67
CA PRO A 4 32.19 -0.08 -12.40
C PRO A 4 30.71 0.23 -12.68
N LEU A 5 29.84 -0.37 -11.86
CA LEU A 5 28.42 -0.04 -11.82
C LEU A 5 28.30 1.39 -11.31
N ASP A 6 27.72 2.25 -12.13
CA ASP A 6 27.42 3.64 -11.80
C ASP A 6 26.42 3.66 -10.64
N ASP A 7 26.78 4.29 -9.53
CA ASP A 7 25.99 4.47 -8.30
C ASP A 7 24.83 5.49 -8.52
N GLN A 8 24.15 5.43 -9.66
CA GLN A 8 22.98 6.25 -9.98
C GLN A 8 21.65 5.55 -9.63
N TYR A 9 21.65 4.72 -8.59
CA TYR A 9 20.40 4.19 -8.04
C TYR A 9 19.76 5.21 -7.10
N PHE A 10 18.95 6.08 -7.68
CA PHE A 10 17.75 6.70 -7.10
C PHE A 10 17.85 7.12 -5.62
N SER A 11 18.57 8.21 -5.35
CA SER A 11 18.49 8.87 -4.04
C SER A 11 17.11 9.50 -3.86
N LEU A 12 16.23 8.86 -3.08
CA LEU A 12 14.97 9.43 -2.56
C LEU A 12 15.24 10.39 -1.38
N ASN A 13 16.22 11.27 -1.52
CA ASN A 13 16.48 12.36 -0.58
C ASN A 13 16.86 13.61 -1.36
N VAL A 14 15.94 14.09 -2.19
CA VAL A 14 15.95 15.47 -2.66
C VAL A 14 14.74 16.13 -2.05
N ALA A 15 14.88 16.64 -0.82
CA ALA A 15 14.05 17.75 -0.40
C ALA A 15 14.47 18.97 -1.24
N ALA A 16 14.09 18.99 -2.52
CA ALA A 16 14.24 20.16 -3.36
C ALA A 16 13.33 21.21 -2.73
N THR A 17 13.92 22.26 -2.19
CA THR A 17 13.17 23.43 -1.75
C THR A 17 12.45 23.98 -2.96
N LEU A 18 11.12 24.13 -2.84
CA LEU A 18 10.29 24.70 -3.90
C LEU A 18 10.86 26.08 -4.28
N THR A 19 10.95 26.36 -5.58
CA THR A 19 11.33 27.69 -6.05
C THR A 19 10.28 28.71 -5.65
N VAL A 20 10.65 29.99 -5.60
CA VAL A 20 9.70 31.08 -5.29
C VAL A 20 8.51 31.07 -6.27
N GLN A 21 8.77 30.71 -7.53
CA GLN A 21 7.71 30.56 -8.55
C GLN A 21 6.75 29.41 -8.22
N GLN A 22 7.27 28.24 -7.85
CA GLN A 22 6.44 27.08 -7.47
C GLN A 22 5.61 27.37 -6.20
N GLN A 23 6.20 28.06 -5.22
CA GLN A 23 5.49 28.45 -4.01
C GLN A 23 4.35 29.44 -4.32
N ALA A 24 4.60 30.40 -5.20
CA ALA A 24 3.58 31.35 -5.64
C ALA A 24 2.45 30.66 -6.43
N GLU A 25 2.78 29.71 -7.30
CA GLU A 25 1.82 28.91 -8.05
C GLU A 25 0.93 28.07 -7.12
N ILE A 26 1.53 27.35 -6.17
CA ILE A 26 0.78 26.56 -5.18
C ILE A 26 -0.14 27.45 -4.32
N ALA A 27 0.35 28.63 -3.90
CA ALA A 27 -0.47 29.58 -3.15
C ALA A 27 -1.65 30.11 -3.96
N ALA A 28 -1.45 30.36 -5.27
CA ALA A 28 -2.52 30.75 -6.18
C ALA A 28 -3.56 29.63 -6.37
N LEU A 29 -3.11 28.39 -6.60
CA LEU A 29 -4.00 27.22 -6.71
C LEU A 29 -4.80 26.99 -5.43
N LYS A 30 -4.19 27.17 -4.25
CA LYS A 30 -4.87 27.03 -2.96
C LYS A 30 -5.93 28.10 -2.71
N ALA A 31 -5.76 29.30 -3.28
CA ALA A 31 -6.71 30.40 -3.15
C ALA A 31 -7.84 30.34 -4.19
N MET A 32 -7.73 29.47 -5.19
CA MET A 32 -8.76 29.26 -6.21
C MET A 32 -9.99 28.59 -5.57
N PRO A 33 -11.22 29.05 -5.90
CA PRO A 33 -12.44 28.40 -5.42
C PRO A 33 -12.65 27.04 -6.09
N ASP A 34 -13.28 26.11 -5.37
CA ASP A 34 -13.53 24.75 -5.86
C ASP A 34 -14.39 24.72 -7.13
N GLU A 35 -15.30 25.68 -7.31
CA GLU A 35 -16.14 25.78 -8.52
C GLU A 35 -15.35 26.11 -9.80
N ALA A 36 -14.13 26.64 -9.65
CA ALA A 36 -13.24 26.92 -10.78
C ALA A 36 -12.36 25.72 -11.17
N ILE A 37 -12.47 24.58 -10.46
CA ILE A 37 -11.76 23.35 -10.81
C ILE A 37 -12.46 22.71 -12.02
N ASP A 38 -11.73 22.60 -13.13
CA ASP A 38 -12.20 21.91 -14.33
C ASP A 38 -12.06 20.39 -14.17
N TYR A 39 -13.19 19.68 -14.28
CA TYR A 39 -13.26 18.21 -14.25
C TYR A 39 -13.67 17.62 -15.60
N SER A 40 -13.65 18.41 -16.68
CA SER A 40 -14.15 17.98 -18.00
C SER A 40 -13.41 16.78 -18.60
N ASP A 41 -12.15 16.57 -18.18
CA ASP A 41 -11.30 15.46 -18.60
C ASP A 41 -11.42 14.20 -17.71
N ILE A 42 -12.05 14.30 -16.54
CA ILE A 42 -12.17 13.22 -15.56
C ILE A 42 -13.66 12.92 -15.29
N PRO A 43 -14.22 11.84 -15.87
CA PRO A 43 -15.61 11.50 -15.62
C PRO A 43 -15.85 11.18 -14.13
N PRO A 44 -17.03 11.50 -13.58
CA PRO A 44 -17.34 11.21 -12.19
C PRO A 44 -17.34 9.70 -11.93
N LEU A 45 -16.82 9.29 -10.78
CA LEU A 45 -16.82 7.90 -10.35
C LEU A 45 -18.24 7.50 -9.94
N THR A 46 -18.96 6.84 -10.85
CA THR A 46 -20.33 6.37 -10.62
C THR A 46 -20.36 5.09 -9.77
N GLU A 47 -21.54 4.74 -9.23
CA GLU A 47 -21.73 3.47 -8.54
C GLU A 47 -21.35 2.27 -9.45
N GLU A 48 -21.68 2.35 -10.73
CA GLU A 48 -21.32 1.33 -11.73
C GLU A 48 -19.80 1.13 -11.88
N PHE A 49 -19.01 2.19 -11.71
CA PHE A 49 -17.55 2.10 -11.67
C PHE A 49 -17.10 1.27 -10.48
N TRP A 50 -17.64 1.51 -9.29
CA TRP A 50 -17.28 0.78 -8.07
C TRP A 50 -17.70 -0.68 -8.10
N GLN A 51 -18.86 -0.98 -8.70
CA GLN A 51 -19.35 -2.36 -8.88
C GLN A 51 -18.40 -3.22 -9.74
N ASN A 52 -17.69 -2.60 -10.69
CA ASN A 52 -16.75 -3.26 -11.59
C ASN A 52 -15.28 -2.98 -11.24
N ALA A 53 -15.02 -2.23 -10.17
CA ALA A 53 -13.68 -1.84 -9.79
C ALA A 53 -12.88 -3.06 -9.33
N VAL A 54 -11.83 -3.41 -10.09
CA VAL A 54 -10.89 -4.44 -9.69
C VAL A 54 -9.95 -3.85 -8.64
N ARG A 55 -9.94 -4.43 -7.45
CA ARG A 55 -8.96 -4.09 -6.41
C ARG A 55 -7.56 -4.17 -7.01
N ASN A 56 -6.78 -3.09 -6.85
CA ASN A 56 -5.45 -2.94 -7.43
C ASN A 56 -4.66 -4.28 -7.39
N PRO A 57 -4.45 -4.94 -8.54
CA PRO A 57 -3.81 -6.26 -8.58
C PRO A 57 -2.33 -6.20 -8.17
N PHE A 58 -1.74 -5.00 -8.15
CA PHE A 58 -0.37 -4.75 -7.76
C PHE A 58 -0.20 -4.45 -6.27
N TYR A 59 -1.29 -4.34 -5.50
CA TYR A 59 -1.18 -4.22 -4.05
C TYR A 59 -0.71 -5.54 -3.45
N LYS A 60 0.58 -5.63 -3.17
CA LYS A 60 1.21 -6.71 -2.40
C LYS A 60 1.52 -6.15 -1.02
N PRO A 61 0.87 -6.63 0.06
CA PRO A 61 1.31 -6.31 1.41
C PRO A 61 2.80 -6.62 1.54
N SER A 62 3.59 -5.67 2.05
CA SER A 62 4.98 -5.91 2.38
C SER A 62 5.02 -7.02 3.43
N LYS A 63 5.63 -8.16 3.08
CA LYS A 63 5.85 -9.26 4.01
C LYS A 63 7.18 -9.00 4.69
N THR A 64 7.14 -8.70 5.98
CA THR A 64 8.36 -8.62 6.80
C THR A 64 8.73 -10.04 7.24
N THR A 65 9.97 -10.45 6.98
CA THR A 65 10.49 -11.73 7.47
C THR A 65 10.79 -11.59 8.96
N THR A 66 10.10 -12.36 9.79
CA THR A 66 10.33 -12.41 11.24
C THR A 66 10.47 -13.86 11.68
N THR A 67 11.41 -14.12 12.59
CA THR A 67 11.59 -15.44 13.21
C THR A 67 10.73 -15.54 14.46
N VAL A 68 9.72 -16.41 14.43
CA VAL A 68 8.81 -16.67 15.57
C VAL A 68 8.89 -18.15 15.93
N ARG A 69 8.81 -18.47 17.23
CA ARG A 69 8.66 -19.84 17.70
C ARG A 69 7.17 -20.19 17.74
N VAL A 70 6.83 -21.34 17.18
CA VAL A 70 5.46 -21.88 17.13
C VAL A 70 5.50 -23.27 17.73
N ASP A 71 4.48 -23.65 18.49
CA ASP A 71 4.39 -24.99 19.06
C ASP A 71 4.38 -26.08 17.99
N THR A 72 4.97 -27.23 18.34
CA THR A 72 5.21 -28.32 17.40
C THR A 72 3.92 -28.90 16.84
N ASP A 73 2.91 -29.06 17.69
CA ASP A 73 1.58 -29.56 17.33
C ASP A 73 0.83 -28.61 16.37
N VAL A 74 0.88 -27.30 16.63
CA VAL A 74 0.32 -26.26 15.76
C VAL A 74 1.01 -26.29 14.39
N LEU A 75 2.34 -26.43 14.37
CA LEU A 75 3.09 -26.53 13.11
C LEU A 75 2.74 -27.81 12.33
N LEU A 76 2.58 -28.94 13.02
CA LEU A 76 2.18 -30.21 12.39
C LEU A 76 0.76 -30.12 11.81
N TRP A 77 -0.17 -29.51 12.55
CA TRP A 77 -1.53 -29.26 12.08
C TRP A 77 -1.57 -28.32 10.86
N LEU A 78 -0.77 -27.27 10.84
CA LEU A 78 -0.67 -26.38 9.69
C LEU A 78 -0.09 -27.10 8.46
N LYS A 79 0.90 -27.97 8.67
CA LYS A 79 1.52 -28.77 7.59
C LYS A 79 0.60 -29.88 7.06
N SER A 80 -0.28 -30.44 7.89
CA SER A 80 -1.20 -31.51 7.47
C SER A 80 -2.18 -31.06 6.38
N LYS A 81 -2.42 -29.74 6.27
CA LYS A 81 -3.30 -29.13 5.26
C LYS A 81 -2.65 -28.94 3.89
N GLY A 82 -1.38 -29.32 3.73
CA GLY A 82 -0.68 -29.36 2.45
C GLY A 82 0.32 -28.23 2.23
N LYS A 83 0.68 -28.01 0.95
CA LYS A 83 1.64 -26.97 0.54
C LYS A 83 1.04 -25.59 0.80
N GLY A 84 1.82 -24.68 1.40
CA GLY A 84 1.40 -23.29 1.65
C GLY A 84 1.00 -22.98 3.10
N TYR A 85 1.39 -23.82 4.07
CA TYR A 85 1.11 -23.60 5.49
C TYR A 85 1.52 -22.20 6.01
N GLN A 86 2.57 -21.58 5.45
CA GLN A 86 2.97 -20.20 5.78
C GLN A 86 1.92 -19.16 5.34
N ASN A 87 1.33 -19.33 4.15
CA ASN A 87 0.25 -18.46 3.69
C ASN A 87 -1.00 -18.64 4.56
N GLN A 88 -1.30 -19.87 4.97
CA GLN A 88 -2.41 -20.17 5.87
C GLN A 88 -2.19 -19.56 7.26
N MET A 89 -0.97 -19.67 7.81
CA MET A 89 -0.61 -19.03 9.08
C MET A 89 -0.82 -17.51 9.02
N ASN A 90 -0.35 -16.85 7.95
CA ASN A 90 -0.58 -15.42 7.74
C ASN A 90 -2.07 -15.07 7.55
N ALA A 91 -2.88 -15.95 6.96
CA ALA A 91 -4.32 -15.75 6.83
C ALA A 91 -5.03 -15.81 8.19
N ILE A 92 -4.68 -16.78 9.03
CA ILE A 92 -5.21 -16.92 10.39
C ILE A 92 -4.85 -15.70 11.23
N LEU A 93 -3.58 -15.29 11.24
CA LEU A 93 -3.13 -14.11 11.98
C LEU A 93 -3.84 -12.83 11.52
N ARG A 94 -4.05 -12.67 10.20
CA ARG A 94 -4.78 -11.51 9.66
C ARG A 94 -6.25 -11.52 10.07
N ALA A 95 -6.90 -12.67 10.07
CA ALA A 95 -8.30 -12.78 10.48
C ALA A 95 -8.48 -12.40 11.96
N GLU A 96 -7.58 -12.89 12.83
CA GLU A 96 -7.66 -12.57 14.26
C GLU A 96 -7.35 -11.10 14.54
N MET A 97 -6.35 -10.53 13.86
CA MET A 97 -6.05 -9.10 13.93
C MET A 97 -7.25 -8.23 13.54
N LEU A 98 -7.93 -8.55 12.43
CA LEU A 98 -9.10 -7.78 11.97
C LEU A 98 -10.26 -7.88 12.97
N LYS A 99 -10.50 -9.06 13.52
CA LYS A 99 -11.53 -9.28 14.54
C LYS A 99 -11.25 -8.46 15.81
N GLU A 100 -10.00 -8.37 16.24
CA GLU A 100 -9.60 -7.52 17.37
C GLU A 100 -9.86 -6.03 17.06
N PHE A 101 -9.51 -5.55 15.87
CA PHE A 101 -9.80 -4.18 15.46
C PHE A 101 -11.30 -3.86 15.44
N GLU A 102 -12.13 -4.77 14.93
CA GLU A 102 -13.59 -4.59 14.92
C GLU A 102 -14.17 -4.50 16.34
N GLN A 103 -13.66 -5.29 17.28
CA GLN A 103 -14.09 -5.27 18.68
C GLN A 103 -13.66 -4.00 19.43
N LEU A 104 -12.55 -3.38 19.03
CA LEU A 104 -12.04 -2.16 19.66
C LEU A 104 -12.76 -0.89 19.20
N HIS A 105 -13.47 -0.96 18.07
CA HIS A 105 -14.22 0.15 17.47
C HIS A 105 -15.74 0.05 17.68
N HIS A 106 -16.18 -0.80 18.61
CA HIS A 106 -17.53 -0.86 19.17
C HIS A 106 -17.55 -0.37 20.62
#